data_AF-A0A0F9DFI3-F1
#
_entry.id   AF-A0A0F9DFI3-F1
#
_cell.length_a   1.000
_cell.length_b   1.000
_cell.length_c   1.000
_cell.angle_alpha   90.00
_cell.angle_beta   90.00
_cell.angle_gamma   90.00
#
_symmetry.space_group_name_H-M   'P 1'
#
loop_
_entity.id
_entity.type
_entity.pdbx_description
1 polymer ?
#
loop_
_entity_poly.entity_id
_entity_poly.type
_entity_poly.pdbx_seq_one_letter_code
_entity_poly.pdbx_strand_id
1 'polypeptide(L)'
;VKLIDFRIPNDQIIKRARLIISPNSTTIAEAAYYGVPAIQLGELGKTRLFPNVFYHSNLSTLPEKIVEILDIELGGPEYDRQLLNFVTAVYDVGFDADYVGVWERKTKDPAQLEMVIDSFVREIRKALGDFQRTETPVC
;
A
#
# COMPACT_ATOMS: atom_id res chain seq x y z
N VAL A 1 -10.99 -5.61 10.87
CA VAL A 1 -12.03 -6.53 11.39
C VAL A 1 -12.61 -7.29 10.22
N LYS A 2 -12.62 -8.64 10.27
CA LYS A 2 -13.29 -9.47 9.26
C LYS A 2 -14.71 -9.76 9.75
N LEU A 3 -15.70 -9.65 8.87
CA LEU A 3 -17.08 -10.09 9.14
C LEU A 3 -17.30 -11.58 8.80
N ILE A 4 -16.20 -12.26 8.46
CA ILE A 4 -16.10 -13.70 8.18
C ILE A 4 -15.13 -14.31 9.19
N ASP A 5 -15.06 -15.65 9.23
CA ASP A 5 -14.15 -16.36 10.14
C ASP A 5 -12.71 -15.84 9.99
N PHE A 6 -12.19 -15.29 11.09
CA PHE A 6 -10.89 -14.63 11.10
C PHE A 6 -9.73 -15.58 10.83
N ARG A 7 -9.95 -16.88 11.07
CA ARG A 7 -8.98 -17.96 10.84
C ARG A 7 -8.79 -18.26 9.36
N ILE A 8 -9.73 -17.84 8.51
CA ILE A 8 -9.58 -17.98 7.06
C ILE A 8 -8.51 -16.99 6.60
N PRO A 9 -7.40 -17.47 6.01
CA PRO A 9 -6.34 -16.61 5.47
C PRO A 9 -6.89 -15.64 4.41
N ASN A 10 -6.34 -14.42 4.37
CA ASN A 10 -6.79 -13.39 3.41
C ASN A 10 -6.68 -13.87 1.96
N ASP A 11 -5.60 -14.56 1.61
CA ASP A 11 -5.36 -15.02 0.25
C ASP A 11 -6.46 -15.98 -0.24
N GLN A 12 -7.00 -16.83 0.64
CA GLN A 12 -8.10 -17.74 0.28
C GLN A 12 -9.41 -16.99 0.00
N ILE A 13 -9.61 -15.84 0.63
CA ILE A 13 -10.77 -14.98 0.38
C ILE A 13 -10.56 -14.24 -0.94
N ILE A 14 -9.37 -13.64 -1.12
CA ILE A 14 -9.04 -12.84 -2.30
C ILE A 14 -9.08 -13.68 -3.57
N LYS A 15 -8.48 -14.89 -3.59
CA LYS A 15 -8.51 -15.81 -4.75
C LYS A 15 -9.92 -16.19 -5.22
N ARG A 16 -10.92 -16.05 -4.35
CA ARG A 16 -12.34 -16.34 -4.65
C ARG A 16 -13.16 -15.08 -4.94
N ALA A 17 -12.58 -13.90 -4.73
CA ALA A 17 -13.23 -12.63 -5.01
C ALA A 17 -13.13 -12.31 -6.51
N ARG A 18 -14.19 -11.75 -7.07
CA ARG A 18 -14.16 -11.18 -8.44
C ARG A 18 -13.70 -9.72 -8.46
N LEU A 19 -13.82 -9.03 -7.35
CA LEU A 19 -13.56 -7.61 -7.19
C LEU A 19 -13.32 -7.29 -5.72
N ILE A 20 -12.40 -6.39 -5.43
CA ILE A 20 -12.23 -5.77 -4.11
C ILE A 20 -12.72 -4.32 -4.18
N ILE A 21 -13.40 -3.86 -3.13
CA ILE A 21 -13.77 -2.45 -2.97
C ILE A 21 -13.28 -2.01 -1.59
N SER A 22 -12.45 -0.98 -1.53
CA SER A 22 -11.83 -0.54 -0.28
C SER A 22 -11.44 0.94 -0.33
N PRO A 23 -11.58 1.73 0.76
CA PRO A 23 -11.08 3.11 0.78
C PRO A 23 -9.55 3.16 0.65
N ASN A 24 -8.86 2.29 1.37
CA ASN A 24 -7.44 2.01 1.27
C ASN A 24 -7.19 0.72 2.09
N SER A 25 -6.25 -0.12 1.66
CA SER A 25 -5.82 -1.27 2.46
C SER A 25 -4.62 -1.97 1.83
N THR A 26 -3.91 -2.74 2.65
CA THR A 26 -2.95 -3.74 2.16
C THR A 26 -3.64 -4.83 1.34
N THR A 27 -4.93 -5.10 1.57
CA THR A 27 -5.73 -6.05 0.79
C THR A 27 -5.79 -5.69 -0.70
N ILE A 28 -5.77 -4.39 -1.06
CA ILE A 28 -5.69 -3.95 -2.46
C ILE A 28 -4.37 -4.42 -3.10
N ALA A 29 -3.25 -4.27 -2.38
CA ALA A 29 -1.94 -4.73 -2.83
C ALA A 29 -1.87 -6.27 -2.88
N GLU A 30 -2.44 -6.96 -1.88
CA GLU A 30 -2.53 -8.43 -1.85
C GLU A 30 -3.29 -8.96 -3.08
N ALA A 31 -4.36 -8.28 -3.49
CA ALA A 31 -5.13 -8.63 -4.69
C ALA A 31 -4.38 -8.46 -6.01
N ALA A 32 -3.36 -7.59 -6.06
CA ALA A 32 -2.54 -7.44 -7.26
C ALA A 32 -1.81 -8.75 -7.60
N TYR A 33 -1.31 -9.46 -6.59
CA TYR A 33 -0.63 -10.75 -6.78
C TYR A 33 -1.55 -11.87 -7.28
N TYR A 34 -2.87 -11.70 -7.16
CA TYR A 34 -3.87 -12.66 -7.62
C TYR A 34 -4.61 -12.20 -8.88
N GLY A 35 -4.22 -11.07 -9.48
CA GLY A 35 -4.91 -10.51 -10.64
C GLY A 35 -6.37 -10.13 -10.34
N VAL A 36 -6.70 -9.82 -9.09
CA VAL A 36 -8.07 -9.44 -8.72
C VAL A 36 -8.21 -7.92 -8.80
N PRO A 37 -9.16 -7.39 -9.61
CA PRO A 37 -9.35 -5.95 -9.72
C PRO A 37 -9.81 -5.35 -8.39
N ALA A 38 -9.42 -4.11 -8.14
CA ALA A 38 -9.74 -3.40 -6.92
C ALA A 38 -10.23 -1.98 -7.23
N ILE A 39 -11.42 -1.62 -6.73
CA ILE A 39 -11.90 -0.24 -6.71
C ILE A 39 -11.44 0.43 -5.42
N GLN A 40 -10.63 1.47 -5.55
CA GLN A 40 -10.16 2.28 -4.43
C GLN A 40 -11.06 3.50 -4.23
N LEU A 41 -11.66 3.65 -3.05
CA LEU A 41 -12.55 4.77 -2.75
C LEU A 41 -11.82 5.99 -2.15
N GLY A 42 -10.64 5.80 -1.57
CA GLY A 42 -9.91 6.82 -0.82
C GLY A 42 -8.68 7.39 -1.55
N GLU A 43 -8.07 8.41 -0.93
CA GLU A 43 -7.01 9.24 -1.51
C GLU A 43 -5.58 8.72 -1.32
N LEU A 44 -5.40 7.45 -0.95
CA LEU A 44 -4.05 6.90 -0.77
C LEU A 44 -3.36 6.73 -2.13
N GLY A 45 -2.49 7.68 -2.49
CA GLY A 45 -1.88 7.73 -3.83
C GLY A 45 -0.98 6.55 -4.17
N LYS A 46 -0.21 6.02 -3.21
CA LYS A 46 0.77 4.94 -3.49
C LYS A 46 0.10 3.64 -3.93
N THR A 47 -1.09 3.31 -3.39
CA THR A 47 -1.82 2.10 -3.79
C THR A 47 -2.40 2.20 -5.19
N ARG A 48 -2.56 3.41 -5.75
CA ARG A 48 -3.00 3.61 -7.15
C ARG A 48 -1.95 3.21 -8.18
N LEU A 49 -0.70 3.00 -7.75
CA LEU A 49 0.37 2.54 -8.63
C LEU A 49 0.28 1.04 -8.96
N PHE A 50 -0.54 0.28 -8.23
CA PHE A 50 -0.76 -1.12 -8.53
C PHE A 50 -1.65 -1.27 -9.78
N PRO A 51 -1.32 -2.22 -10.68
CA PRO A 51 -1.99 -2.36 -11.97
C PRO A 51 -3.44 -2.89 -11.87
N ASN A 52 -3.87 -3.40 -10.72
CA ASN A 52 -5.26 -3.80 -10.48
C ASN A 52 -6.16 -2.68 -9.92
N VAL A 53 -5.64 -1.46 -9.72
CA VAL A 53 -6.36 -0.43 -8.96
C VAL A 53 -7.08 0.56 -9.85
N PHE A 54 -8.39 0.68 -9.60
CA PHE A 54 -9.28 1.61 -10.26
C PHE A 54 -9.80 2.61 -9.22
N TYR A 55 -9.33 3.84 -9.27
CA TYR A 55 -9.76 4.88 -8.32
C TYR A 55 -11.18 5.35 -8.63
N HIS A 56 -12.05 5.39 -7.62
CA HIS A 56 -13.43 5.85 -7.75
C HIS A 56 -13.97 6.35 -6.40
N SER A 57 -14.02 7.67 -6.20
CA SER A 57 -14.49 8.26 -4.93
C SER A 57 -15.97 8.61 -4.89
N ASN A 58 -16.65 8.68 -6.04
CA ASN A 58 -18.06 9.02 -6.10
C ASN A 58 -18.95 7.79 -5.81
N LEU A 59 -19.42 7.67 -4.57
CA LEU A 59 -20.27 6.54 -4.17
C LEU A 59 -21.59 6.45 -4.95
N SER A 60 -22.11 7.56 -5.47
CA SER A 60 -23.37 7.58 -6.23
C SER A 60 -23.27 6.82 -7.57
N THR A 61 -22.08 6.76 -8.17
CA THR A 61 -21.82 6.05 -9.44
C THR A 61 -21.01 4.76 -9.25
N LEU A 62 -20.82 4.32 -8.00
CA LEU A 62 -20.11 3.09 -7.69
C LEU A 62 -20.74 1.84 -8.35
N PRO A 63 -22.08 1.67 -8.42
CA PRO A 63 -22.67 0.51 -9.09
C PRO A 63 -22.28 0.38 -10.55
N GLU A 64 -22.24 1.48 -11.30
CA GLU A 64 -21.82 1.52 -12.70
C GLU A 64 -20.36 1.12 -12.83
N LYS A 65 -19.51 1.65 -11.93
CA LYS A 65 -18.09 1.29 -11.88
C LYS A 65 -17.88 -0.18 -11.57
N ILE A 66 -18.67 -0.77 -10.67
CA ILE A 66 -18.59 -2.20 -10.35
C ILE A 66 -18.82 -3.04 -11.61
N VAL A 67 -19.86 -2.72 -12.39
CA VAL A 67 -20.17 -3.45 -13.63
C VAL A 67 -19.03 -3.29 -14.64
N GLU A 68 -18.54 -2.07 -14.87
CA GLU A 68 -17.40 -1.79 -15.76
C GLU A 68 -16.17 -2.64 -15.41
N ILE A 69 -15.82 -2.72 -14.13
CA ILE A 69 -14.61 -3.40 -13.68
C ILE A 69 -14.77 -4.93 -13.66
N LEU A 70 -15.98 -5.46 -13.47
CA LEU A 70 -16.22 -6.90 -13.45
C LEU A 70 -15.99 -7.60 -14.80
N ASP A 71 -15.95 -6.83 -15.89
CA ASP A 71 -15.67 -7.28 -17.25
C ASP A 71 -14.18 -7.19 -17.63
N ILE A 72 -13.33 -6.65 -16.76
CA ILE A 72 -11.89 -6.53 -17.00
C ILE A 72 -11.19 -7.83 -16.61
N GLU A 73 -10.46 -8.41 -17.55
CA GLU A 73 -9.50 -9.49 -17.28
C GLU A 73 -8.12 -8.87 -16.99
N LEU A 74 -7.62 -9.12 -15.79
CA LEU A 74 -6.26 -8.72 -15.39
C LEU A 74 -5.29 -9.89 -15.55
N GLY A 75 -4.04 -9.55 -15.88
CA GLY A 75 -2.94 -10.50 -16.02
C GLY A 75 -2.17 -10.33 -17.31
N GLY A 76 -1.24 -11.25 -17.54
CA GLY A 76 -0.38 -11.25 -18.72
C GLY A 76 0.92 -10.47 -18.55
N PRO A 77 1.81 -10.50 -19.56
CA PRO A 77 3.19 -10.06 -19.41
C PRO A 77 3.35 -8.59 -19.00
N GLU A 78 2.48 -7.70 -19.50
CA GLU A 78 2.54 -6.28 -19.15
C GLU A 78 2.10 -6.02 -17.71
N TYR A 79 1.06 -6.72 -17.24
CA TYR A 79 0.61 -6.65 -15.86
C TYR A 79 1.71 -7.11 -14.91
N ASP A 80 2.32 -8.26 -15.19
CA ASP A 80 3.41 -8.83 -14.40
C ASP A 80 4.63 -7.90 -14.38
N ARG A 81 4.94 -7.26 -15.51
CA ARG A 81 6.01 -6.26 -15.61
C ARG A 81 5.74 -5.05 -14.71
N GLN A 82 4.51 -4.51 -14.73
CA GLN A 82 4.13 -3.37 -13.90
C GLN A 82 4.21 -3.71 -12.40
N LEU A 83 3.74 -4.89 -12.02
CA LEU A 83 3.81 -5.37 -10.63
C LEU A 83 5.27 -5.60 -10.19
N LEU A 84 6.09 -6.21 -11.04
CA LEU A 84 7.52 -6.42 -10.76
C LEU A 84 8.27 -5.11 -10.59
N ASN A 85 7.99 -4.12 -11.45
CA ASN A 85 8.60 -2.79 -11.33
C ASN A 85 8.26 -2.13 -9.99
N PHE A 86 7.00 -2.23 -9.54
CA PHE A 86 6.60 -1.71 -8.25
C PHE A 86 7.36 -2.38 -7.09
N VAL A 87 7.40 -3.72 -7.08
CA VAL A 87 8.10 -4.48 -6.03
C VAL A 87 9.59 -4.16 -6.03
N THR A 88 10.23 -4.14 -7.20
CA THR A 88 11.67 -3.83 -7.33
C THR A 88 11.97 -2.42 -6.84
N ALA A 89 11.15 -1.44 -7.20
CA ALA A 89 11.32 -0.06 -6.71
C ALA A 89 11.24 0.01 -5.19
N VAL A 90 10.36 -0.78 -4.54
CA VAL A 90 10.27 -0.85 -3.06
C VAL A 90 11.52 -1.44 -2.44
N TYR A 91 12.14 -2.45 -3.06
CA TYR A 91 13.42 -3.00 -2.60
C TYR A 91 14.58 -2.02 -2.80
N ASP A 92 14.59 -1.28 -3.92
CA ASP A 92 15.65 -0.32 -4.24
C ASP A 92 15.63 0.93 -3.32
N VAL A 93 14.44 1.41 -2.95
CA VAL A 93 14.26 2.61 -2.11
C VAL A 93 13.94 2.29 -0.65
N GLY A 94 13.86 1.01 -0.31
CA GLY A 94 13.61 0.52 1.04
C GLY A 94 14.73 0.88 2.03
N PHE A 95 14.62 0.38 3.26
CA PHE A 95 15.66 0.53 4.26
C PHE A 95 16.00 -0.84 4.86
N ASP A 96 17.30 -1.11 5.02
CA ASP A 96 17.84 -2.42 5.46
C ASP A 96 17.75 -2.62 6.98
N ALA A 97 16.63 -2.24 7.59
CA ALA A 97 16.39 -2.52 9.00
C ALA A 97 15.53 -3.78 9.16
N ASP A 98 15.81 -4.58 10.18
CA ASP A 98 14.94 -5.65 10.67
C ASP A 98 13.70 -5.05 11.35
N TYR A 99 12.84 -4.45 10.53
CA TYR A 99 11.63 -3.78 10.98
C TYR A 99 10.71 -4.74 11.74
N VAL A 100 10.58 -5.99 11.27
CA VAL A 100 9.72 -7.00 11.90
C VAL A 100 10.27 -7.38 13.27
N GLY A 101 11.57 -7.63 13.40
CA GLY A 101 12.18 -7.94 14.69
C GLY A 101 12.13 -6.77 15.67
N VAL A 102 12.28 -5.52 15.21
CA VAL A 102 12.07 -4.31 16.03
C VAL A 102 10.61 -4.21 16.48
N TRP A 103 9.65 -4.36 15.56
CA TRP A 103 8.21 -4.26 15.83
C TRP A 103 7.73 -5.32 16.83
N GLU A 104 8.17 -6.57 16.66
CA GLU A 104 7.83 -7.69 17.54
C GLU A 104 8.68 -7.73 18.82
N ARG A 105 9.59 -6.77 19.02
CA ARG A 105 10.55 -6.71 20.14
C ARG A 105 11.43 -7.96 20.26
N LYS A 106 11.66 -8.65 19.15
CA LYS A 106 12.57 -9.80 19.05
C LYS A 106 14.03 -9.35 18.89
N THR A 107 14.23 -8.18 18.30
CA THR A 107 15.55 -7.60 18.06
C THR A 107 15.94 -6.68 19.20
N LYS A 108 17.12 -6.95 19.79
CA LYS A 108 17.68 -6.16 20.90
C LYS A 108 18.79 -5.20 20.45
N ASP A 109 19.14 -5.23 19.17
CA ASP A 109 20.13 -4.32 18.60
C ASP A 109 19.53 -2.91 18.49
N PRO A 110 20.02 -1.92 19.27
CA PRO A 110 19.52 -0.56 19.21
C PRO A 110 19.73 0.11 17.85
N ALA A 111 20.74 -0.31 17.09
CA ALA A 111 21.05 0.26 15.78
C ALA A 111 19.89 0.04 14.77
N GLN A 112 19.18 -1.09 14.89
CA GLN A 112 18.03 -1.39 14.04
C GLN A 112 16.87 -0.43 14.30
N LEU A 113 16.62 -0.09 15.57
CA LEU A 113 15.60 0.90 15.93
C LEU A 113 15.99 2.30 15.44
N GLU A 114 17.26 2.67 15.57
CA GLU A 114 17.78 3.95 15.10
C GLU A 114 17.63 4.09 13.57
N MET A 115 17.98 3.06 12.79
CA MET A 115 17.79 3.05 11.33
C MET A 115 16.32 3.24 10.91
N VAL A 116 15.38 2.63 11.65
CA VAL A 116 13.94 2.79 11.42
C VAL A 116 13.53 4.24 11.70
N ILE A 117 13.92 4.79 12.86
CA ILE A 117 13.61 6.17 13.26
C ILE A 117 14.17 7.16 12.24
N ASP A 118 15.44 7.03 11.86
CA ASP A 118 16.11 7.90 10.90
C ASP A 118 15.42 7.88 9.53
N SER A 119 14.96 6.71 9.10
CA SER A 119 14.21 6.58 7.86
C SER A 119 12.87 7.32 7.91
N PHE A 120 12.12 7.21 9.01
CA PHE A 120 10.89 8.01 9.20
C PHE A 120 11.16 9.50 9.28
N VAL A 121 12.16 9.93 10.06
CA VAL A 121 12.51 11.35 10.22
C VAL A 121 12.94 11.95 8.88
N ARG A 122 13.73 11.22 8.08
CA ARG A 122 14.13 11.62 6.72
C ARG A 122 12.92 11.84 5.81
N GLU A 123 11.97 10.90 5.79
CA GLU A 123 10.76 11.03 4.96
C GLU A 123 9.85 12.18 5.44
N ILE A 124 9.72 12.38 6.77
CA ILE A 124 8.99 13.51 7.32
C ILE A 124 9.64 14.84 6.90
N ARG A 125 10.96 14.97 7.02
CA ARG A 125 11.69 16.18 6.60
C ARG A 125 11.51 16.46 5.11
N LYS A 126 11.57 15.42 4.28
CA LYS A 126 11.33 15.51 2.85
C LYS A 126 9.90 15.96 2.54
N ALA A 127 8.90 15.39 3.23
CA ALA A 127 7.49 15.75 3.05
C ALA A 127 7.15 17.16 3.54
N LEU A 128 7.82 17.62 4.59
CA LEU A 128 7.69 18.98 5.13
C LEU A 128 8.53 20.01 4.35
N GLY A 129 9.38 19.56 3.41
CA GLY A 129 10.24 20.38 2.57
C GLY A 129 11.20 21.24 3.39
N ASP A 130 12.33 20.67 3.84
CA ASP A 130 13.44 21.39 4.51
C ASP A 130 12.96 22.59 5.35
N PHE A 131 12.39 22.32 6.52
CA PHE A 131 12.08 23.37 7.50
C PHE A 131 13.42 23.99 7.95
N GLN A 132 13.92 25.00 7.22
CA GLN A 132 14.91 25.92 7.74
C GLN A 132 14.33 26.43 9.05
N ARG A 133 15.03 26.20 10.17
CA ARG A 133 14.76 26.93 11.40
C ARG A 133 14.96 28.40 11.06
N THR A 134 13.91 29.12 10.74
CA THR A 134 13.91 30.57 10.90
C THR A 134 14.03 30.76 12.40
N GLU A 135 15.23 31.09 12.87
CA GLU A 135 15.42 31.66 14.19
C GLU A 135 14.48 32.85 14.30
N THR A 136 13.40 32.70 15.06
CA THR A 136 12.57 33.84 15.43
C THR A 136 13.47 34.71 16.31
N PRO A 137 13.78 35.97 15.93
CA PRO A 137 14.45 36.85 16.85
C PRO A 137 13.47 37.12 17.99
N VAL A 138 13.90 36.81 19.20
CA VAL A 138 13.23 37.25 20.42
C VAL A 138 13.36 38.76 20.45
N CYS A 139 12.26 39.46 20.17
CA CYS A 139 12.06 40.85 20.55
C CYS A 139 11.16 40.90 21.79
#